data_AF-A0A915ALG4-F1
#
_entry.id   AF-A0A915ALG4-F1
#
_cell.length_a   1.000
_cell.length_b   1.000
_cell.length_c   1.000
_cell.angle_alpha   90.00
_cell.angle_beta   90.00
_cell.angle_gamma   90.00
#
_symmetry.space_group_name_H-M   'P 1'
#
loop_
_entity.id
_entity.type
_entity.pdbx_description
1 polymer ?
#
loop_
_entity_poly.entity_id
_entity_poly.type
_entity_poly.pdbx_seq_one_letter_code
_entity_poly.pdbx_strand_id
1 'polypeptide(L)'
;GYRAVAIDLPGYSQSKSVGMEPQDKVSFMTSLLRALNLTKLIIVSPSASGAYSMPFVIQHQRYLSGFVAVEACCSDGYEWVNFEVNF
;
A
#
# COMPACT_ATOMS: atom_id res chain seq x y z
N GLY A 1 13.68 -16.34 2.27
CA GLY A 1 12.32 -16.53 2.82
C GLY A 1 11.60 -15.19 2.86
N TYR A 2 10.26 -15.18 2.91
CA TYR A 2 9.45 -13.95 2.97
C TYR A 2 8.83 -13.77 4.36
N ARG A 3 8.76 -12.53 4.85
CA ARG A 3 7.96 -12.14 6.03
C ARG A 3 6.61 -11.60 5.53
N ALA A 4 5.54 -12.33 5.79
CA ALA A 4 4.18 -11.88 5.46
C ALA A 4 3.60 -11.02 6.60
N VAL A 5 2.95 -9.92 6.23
CA VAL A 5 2.26 -9.02 7.17
C VAL A 5 0.90 -8.67 6.56
N ALA A 6 -0.18 -8.95 7.28
CA ALA A 6 -1.53 -8.52 6.94
C ALA A 6 -1.91 -7.30 7.78
N ILE A 7 -2.60 -6.32 7.18
CA ILE A 7 -2.92 -5.04 7.80
C ILE A 7 -4.42 -4.78 7.64
N ASP A 8 -5.10 -4.57 8.77
CA ASP A 8 -6.43 -3.97 8.79
C ASP A 8 -6.29 -2.45 8.59
N LEU A 9 -6.75 -1.94 7.44
CA LEU A 9 -6.68 -0.51 7.13
C LEU A 9 -7.58 0.31 8.08
N PRO A 10 -7.26 1.60 8.33
CA PRO A 10 -8.09 2.48 9.15
C PRO A 10 -9.56 2.45 8.72
N GLY A 11 -10.48 2.25 9.67
CA GLY A 11 -11.91 2.13 9.37
C GLY A 11 -12.40 0.71 9.04
N TYR A 12 -11.52 -0.30 9.00
CA TYR A 12 -11.87 -1.69 8.67
C TYR A 12 -11.48 -2.67 9.78
N SER A 13 -12.25 -3.76 9.90
CA SER A 13 -12.02 -4.86 10.85
C SER A 13 -11.62 -4.36 12.26
N GLN A 14 -10.44 -4.73 12.79
CA GLN A 14 -9.97 -4.35 14.13
C GLN A 14 -9.43 -2.91 14.19
N SER A 15 -9.24 -2.27 13.04
CA SER A 15 -8.85 -0.86 12.91
C SER A 15 -10.04 0.09 12.77
N LYS A 16 -11.29 -0.39 12.97
CA LYS A 16 -12.53 0.42 12.93
C LYS A 16 -12.63 1.48 14.02
N SER A 17 -12.06 1.24 15.19
CA SER A 17 -12.24 2.09 16.38
C SER A 17 -11.13 3.14 16.57
N VAL A 18 -10.12 3.18 15.69
CA VAL A 18 -8.85 3.84 16.01
C VAL A 18 -8.56 5.11 15.20
N GLY A 19 -9.43 5.51 14.26
CA GLY A 19 -9.27 6.81 13.59
C GLY A 19 -10.12 6.99 12.35
N MET A 20 -10.25 8.25 11.92
CA MET A 20 -10.79 8.59 10.61
C MET A 20 -9.88 8.05 9.51
N GLU A 21 -10.45 7.76 8.34
CA GLU A 21 -9.67 7.42 7.15
C GLU A 21 -8.63 8.53 6.88
N PRO A 22 -7.33 8.18 6.73
CA PRO A 22 -6.31 9.18 6.47
C PRO A 22 -6.58 9.88 5.13
N GLN A 23 -6.58 11.21 5.16
CA GLN A 23 -6.72 12.04 3.96
C GLN A 23 -5.56 11.80 2.98
N ASP A 24 -4.35 11.63 3.51
CA ASP A 24 -3.16 11.26 2.75
C ASP A 24 -2.80 9.78 2.98
N LYS A 25 -3.26 8.94 2.07
CA LYS A 25 -3.04 7.49 2.09
C LYS A 25 -1.58 7.12 1.86
N VAL A 26 -0.81 7.93 1.14
CA VAL A 26 0.61 7.68 0.80
C VAL A 26 1.50 7.95 2.01
N SER A 27 1.25 9.06 2.71
CA SER A 27 1.94 9.38 3.96
C SER A 27 1.61 8.37 5.07
N PHE A 28 0.35 7.91 5.13
CA PHE A 28 -0.03 6.81 6.01
C PHE A 28 0.77 5.53 5.72
N MET A 29 0.79 5.08 4.46
CA MET A 29 1.56 3.90 4.06
C MET A 29 3.04 4.04 4.39
N THR A 30 3.65 5.19 4.11
CA THR A 30 5.06 5.46 4.44
C THR A 30 5.33 5.34 5.95
N SER A 31 4.45 5.90 6.77
CA SER A 31 4.57 5.86 8.23
C SER A 31 4.40 4.44 8.78
N LEU A 32 3.43 3.70 8.25
CA LEU A 32 3.17 2.31 8.61
C LEU A 32 4.36 1.41 8.31
N LEU A 33 4.92 1.51 7.10
CA LEU A 33 6.08 0.70 6.67
C LEU A 33 7.31 0.99 7.53
N ARG A 34 7.52 2.27 7.90
CA ARG A 34 8.57 2.66 8.83
C ARG A 34 8.35 2.07 10.22
N ALA A 35 7.14 2.19 10.76
CA ALA A 35 6.80 1.68 12.10
C ALA A 35 6.97 0.15 12.20
N LEU A 36 6.68 -0.58 11.12
CA LEU A 36 6.83 -2.03 11.05
C LEU A 36 8.24 -2.49 10.61
N ASN A 37 9.13 -1.54 10.33
CA ASN A 37 10.49 -1.74 9.80
C ASN A 37 10.52 -2.68 8.59
N LEU A 38 9.66 -2.41 7.59
CA LEU A 38 9.54 -3.21 6.38
C LEU A 38 10.36 -2.60 5.24
N THR A 39 11.15 -3.43 4.57
CA THR A 39 11.99 -3.06 3.41
C THR A 39 11.82 -4.10 2.30
N LYS A 40 12.22 -3.76 1.06
CA LYS A 40 12.10 -4.64 -0.14
C LYS A 40 10.68 -5.19 -0.33
N LEU A 41 9.73 -4.27 -0.50
CA LEU A 41 8.31 -4.55 -0.33
C LEU A 41 7.71 -5.26 -1.54
N ILE A 42 7.01 -6.36 -1.30
CA ILE A 42 6.03 -6.89 -2.26
C ILE A 42 4.66 -6.57 -1.70
N ILE A 43 3.92 -5.70 -2.39
CA ILE A 43 2.57 -5.31 -1.96
C ILE A 43 1.55 -6.15 -2.74
N VAL A 44 0.68 -6.85 -2.02
CA VAL A 44 -0.48 -7.55 -2.59
C VAL A 44 -1.72 -6.71 -2.29
N SER A 45 -2.44 -6.28 -3.32
CA SER A 45 -3.56 -5.34 -3.19
C SER A 45 -4.86 -5.89 -3.79
N PRO A 46 -5.74 -6.48 -2.96
CA PRO A 46 -7.09 -6.83 -3.37
C PRO A 46 -8.07 -5.65 -3.32
N SER A 47 -8.78 -5.41 -4.43
CA SER A 47 -9.93 -4.50 -4.50
C SER A 47 -9.64 -3.10 -3.92
N ALA A 48 -10.44 -2.63 -2.95
CA ALA A 48 -10.39 -1.29 -2.39
C ALA A 48 -9.09 -0.94 -1.64
N SER A 49 -8.22 -1.91 -1.32
CA SER A 49 -6.88 -1.58 -0.81
C SER A 49 -6.04 -0.81 -1.85
N GLY A 50 -6.44 -0.87 -3.12
CA GLY A 50 -5.86 -0.09 -4.22
C GLY A 50 -5.82 1.41 -3.94
N ALA A 51 -6.77 1.93 -3.17
CA ALA A 51 -6.81 3.33 -2.76
C ALA A 51 -5.56 3.77 -1.99
N TYR A 52 -4.93 2.84 -1.27
CA TYR A 52 -3.70 3.07 -0.52
C TYR A 52 -2.47 2.65 -1.31
N SER A 53 -2.52 1.45 -1.90
CA SER A 53 -1.34 0.85 -2.52
C SER A 53 -0.99 1.49 -3.85
N MET A 54 -1.96 1.85 -4.70
CA MET A 54 -1.65 2.36 -6.05
C MET A 54 -0.94 3.72 -5.99
N PRO A 55 -1.45 4.73 -5.26
CA PRO A 55 -0.75 6.01 -5.13
C PRO A 55 0.66 5.83 -4.55
N PHE A 56 0.80 4.94 -3.55
CA PHE A 56 2.08 4.63 -2.94
C PHE A 56 3.05 3.99 -3.95
N VAL A 57 2.60 2.98 -4.69
CA VAL A 57 3.43 2.26 -5.67
C VAL A 57 3.93 3.21 -6.75
N ILE A 58 3.04 4.07 -7.28
CA ILE A 58 3.38 5.03 -8.33
C ILE A 58 4.44 6.03 -7.86
N GLN A 59 4.33 6.53 -6.61
CA GLN A 59 5.25 7.55 -6.07
C GLN A 59 6.52 6.99 -5.42
N HIS A 60 6.52 5.72 -5.02
CA HIS A 60 7.56 5.12 -4.18
C HIS A 60 8.13 3.82 -4.75
N GLN A 61 8.22 3.74 -6.08
CA GLN A 61 8.68 2.57 -6.85
C GLN A 61 10.01 1.99 -6.34
N ARG A 62 10.96 2.86 -5.94
CA ARG A 62 12.30 2.46 -5.44
C ARG A 62 12.29 1.60 -4.16
N TYR A 63 11.18 1.56 -3.43
CA TYR A 63 11.05 0.77 -2.19
C TYR A 63 10.42 -0.61 -2.43
N LEU A 64 9.97 -0.87 -3.65
CA LEU A 64 9.28 -2.08 -4.03
C LEU A 64 10.25 -3.12 -4.59
N SER A 65 9.94 -4.37 -4.31
CA SER A 65 10.46 -5.56 -4.99
C SER A 65 9.36 -6.27 -5.80
N GLY A 66 8.14 -5.74 -5.80
CA GLY A 66 7.04 -6.21 -6.62
C GLY A 66 5.69 -5.62 -6.20
N PHE A 67 4.71 -5.72 -7.08
CA PHE A 67 3.33 -5.34 -6.81
C PHE A 67 2.39 -6.33 -7.48
N VAL A 68 1.43 -6.86 -6.72
CA VAL A 68 0.43 -7.83 -7.18
C VAL A 68 -0.94 -7.22 -7.02
N ALA A 69 -1.49 -6.71 -8.11
CA ALA A 69 -2.85 -6.19 -8.16
C ALA A 69 -3.85 -7.34 -8.29
N VAL A 70 -4.86 -7.38 -7.42
CA VAL A 70 -5.99 -8.30 -7.51
C VAL A 70 -7.25 -7.46 -7.58
N GLU A 71 -7.65 -7.06 -8.79
CA GLU A 71 -8.74 -6.12 -9.03
C GLU A 71 -8.61 -4.79 -8.24
N ALA A 72 -7.37 -4.31 -8.03
CA ALA A 72 -7.10 -3.10 -7.27
C ALA A 72 -7.82 -1.87 -7.87
N CYS A 73 -8.48 -1.07 -7.03
CA CYS A 73 -9.30 0.06 -7.46
C CYS A 73 -9.29 1.23 -6.45
N CYS A 74 -10.15 2.24 -6.67
CA CYS A 74 -10.37 3.38 -5.78
C CYS A 74 -9.15 4.28 -5.55
N SER A 75 -8.23 4.36 -6.52
CA SER A 75 -7.01 5.15 -6.42
C SER A 75 -7.17 6.63 -6.73
N ASP A 76 -8.38 7.12 -7.03
CA ASP A 76 -8.77 8.52 -7.32
C ASP A 76 -7.68 9.39 -7.98
N GLY A 77 -7.73 9.49 -9.31
CA GLY A 77 -6.84 10.37 -10.08
C GLY A 77 -5.45 9.81 -10.37
N TYR A 78 -5.18 8.56 -10.00
CA TYR A 78 -3.96 7.85 -10.38
C TYR A 78 -4.23 6.88 -11.52
N GLU A 79 -3.42 7.00 -12.57
CA GLU A 79 -3.36 6.06 -13.69
C GLU A 79 -2.20 5.08 -13.52
N TRP A 80 -2.35 3.88 -14.08
CA TRP A 80 -1.27 2.92 -14.11
C TRP A 80 -0.11 3.43 -14.95
N VAL A 81 1.07 3.45 -14.34
CA VAL A 81 2.32 3.70 -15.05
C VAL A 81 3.19 2.46 -14.97
N ASN A 82 3.92 2.20 -16.05
CA ASN A 82 4.98 1.19 -16.01
C ASN A 82 6.07 1.66 -15.06
N PHE A 83 6.57 0.74 -14.26
CA PHE A 83 7.75 0.96 -13.43
C PHE A 83 8.63 -0.28 -13.44
N GLU A 84 9.93 -0.05 -13.34
CA GLU A 84 10.92 -1.13 -13.25
C GLU A 84 11.28 -1.37 -11.80
N VAL A 85 11.38 -2.65 -11.45
CA VAL A 85 11.82 -3.11 -10.14
C VAL A 85 13.24 -3.61 -10.29
N ASN A 86 14.19 -2.87 -9.73
CA ASN A 86 15.60 -3.24 -9.73
C ASN A 86 15.93 -4.09 -8.49
N PHE A 87 16.56 -5.24 -8.69
CA PHE A 87 16.89 -6.22 -7.64
C PHE A 87 18.31 -6.07 -7.11
#